data_AF-A0AAN6KGN6-F1
#
_entry.id   AF-A0AAN6KGN6-F1
#
_cell.length_a   1.000
_cell.length_b   1.000
_cell.length_c   1.000
_cell.angle_alpha   90.00
_cell.angle_beta   90.00
_cell.angle_gamma   90.00
#
_symmetry.space_group_name_H-M   'P 1'
#
loop_
_entity.id
_entity.type
_entity.pdbx_description
1 polymer ?
#
loop_
_entity_poly.entity_id
_entity_poly.type
_entity_poly.pdbx_seq_one_letter_code
_entity_poly.pdbx_strand_id
1 'polypeptide(L)'
;MSATAMQDMTKPEERLSISEYGNDDKPGVAPKGGTAFDEQEMRRMGKVQELRRNFKFIGIVGFVTILQATWESTLLANSFGLVNGGTGGVIWCTIAVWLLMLCMIASMAEMASMCPTAGGWCCCLGWIAGIPSCGIQLAGVVQAMVLLVNPNADVGTLWQSTLLVFLFVLLTVGFNVFFAHHLPLAEGIVLFLHVFAFFAFLLTLWIMADHAPAVQVFTTFK
;
A
#
# COMPACT_ATOMS: atom_id res chain seq x y z
N MET A 1 20.42 -55.39 -9.91
CA MET A 1 20.40 -54.01 -9.39
C MET A 1 19.17 -53.86 -8.53
N SER A 2 19.36 -53.92 -7.21
CA SER A 2 18.29 -54.10 -6.21
C SER A 2 17.54 -52.81 -5.93
N ALA A 3 16.23 -52.92 -5.70
CA ALA A 3 15.24 -51.88 -5.43
C ALA A 3 15.43 -51.14 -4.07
N THR A 4 16.66 -51.02 -3.60
CA THR A 4 17.01 -50.50 -2.27
C THR A 4 17.48 -49.03 -2.31
N ALA A 5 17.73 -48.47 -3.50
CA ALA A 5 18.18 -47.08 -3.67
C ALA A 5 17.04 -46.06 -3.89
N MET A 6 15.78 -46.50 -3.97
CA MET A 6 14.62 -45.65 -4.25
C MET A 6 13.73 -45.42 -3.01
N GLN A 7 14.24 -45.72 -1.82
CA GLN A 7 13.50 -45.61 -0.55
C GLN A 7 14.01 -44.47 0.37
N ASP A 8 15.05 -43.74 -0.04
CA ASP A 8 15.68 -42.68 0.77
C ASP A 8 15.25 -41.25 0.40
N MET A 9 14.01 -41.08 -0.10
CA MET A 9 13.40 -39.76 -0.34
C MET A 9 12.21 -39.46 0.59
N THR A 10 12.09 -40.18 1.71
CA THR A 10 10.96 -40.05 2.67
C THR A 10 11.38 -39.62 4.06
N LYS A 11 12.39 -38.76 4.17
CA LYS A 11 12.64 -38.05 5.43
C LYS A 11 12.05 -36.65 5.32
N PRO A 12 10.94 -36.34 6.03
CA PRO A 12 10.52 -34.97 6.16
C PRO A 12 11.62 -34.26 6.95
N GLU A 13 12.26 -33.31 6.29
CA GLU A 13 13.19 -32.37 6.90
C GLU A 13 12.49 -31.80 8.13
N GLU A 14 13.08 -32.05 9.30
CA GLU A 14 12.71 -31.47 10.58
C GLU A 14 13.00 -29.96 10.49
N ARG A 15 12.14 -29.25 9.77
CA ARG A 15 12.08 -27.79 9.77
C ARG A 15 11.69 -27.42 11.18
N LEU A 16 12.60 -26.74 11.88
CA LEU A 16 12.30 -25.98 13.09
C LEU A 16 11.02 -25.17 12.84
N SER A 17 9.89 -25.74 13.26
CA SER A 17 8.59 -25.09 13.18
C SER A 17 8.44 -24.31 14.47
N ILE A 18 8.08 -23.03 14.33
CA ILE A 18 7.68 -22.17 15.44
C ILE A 18 6.28 -22.65 15.91
N SER A 19 6.20 -23.91 16.34
CA SER A 19 4.95 -24.60 16.71
C SER A 19 4.75 -24.67 18.23
N GLU A 20 5.73 -24.26 19.03
CA GLU A 20 5.63 -24.32 20.49
C GLU A 20 5.01 -23.09 21.17
N TYR A 21 4.61 -22.04 20.44
CA TYR A 21 3.92 -20.89 21.06
C TYR A 21 2.43 -20.81 20.67
N GLY A 22 1.59 -21.24 21.62
CA GLY A 22 0.17 -20.93 21.71
C GLY A 22 -0.74 -21.81 20.86
N ASN A 23 -0.96 -23.04 21.32
CA ASN A 23 -2.06 -23.90 20.84
C ASN A 23 -3.35 -23.53 21.60
N ASP A 24 -4.10 -22.55 21.07
CA ASP A 24 -5.50 -22.37 21.44
C ASP A 24 -6.32 -23.41 20.65
N ASP A 25 -6.44 -24.63 21.19
CA ASP A 25 -7.29 -25.71 20.65
C ASP A 25 -8.77 -25.30 20.74
N LYS A 26 -9.22 -24.46 19.80
CA LYS A 26 -10.64 -24.19 19.56
C LYS A 26 -11.15 -25.18 18.52
N PRO A 27 -12.23 -25.93 18.79
CA PRO A 27 -12.77 -26.89 17.84
C PRO A 27 -13.16 -26.17 16.53
N GLY A 28 -12.57 -26.60 15.41
CA GLY A 28 -12.82 -26.06 14.07
C GLY A 28 -11.74 -25.13 13.49
N VAL A 29 -10.63 -24.89 14.21
CA VAL A 29 -9.50 -24.09 13.72
C VAL A 29 -8.33 -25.03 13.40
N ALA A 30 -7.82 -24.98 12.16
CA ALA A 30 -6.64 -25.76 11.77
C ALA A 30 -5.44 -25.36 12.67
N PRO A 31 -4.48 -26.26 12.97
CA PRO A 31 -3.37 -26.00 13.89
C PRO A 31 -2.52 -24.76 13.51
N LYS A 32 -2.57 -24.34 12.23
CA LYS A 32 -1.97 -23.10 11.75
C LYS A 32 -2.92 -21.90 11.75
N GLY A 33 -3.98 -21.85 12.56
CA GLY A 33 -4.88 -20.70 12.65
C GLY A 33 -5.62 -20.33 11.35
N GLY A 34 -5.68 -21.25 10.37
CA GLY A 34 -6.47 -21.11 9.14
C GLY A 34 -7.92 -21.55 9.31
N THR A 35 -8.79 -21.08 8.44
CA THR A 35 -10.15 -21.65 8.33
C THR A 35 -10.09 -22.98 7.55
N ALA A 36 -11.06 -23.88 7.77
CA ALA A 36 -11.16 -25.12 6.98
C ALA A 36 -11.27 -24.85 5.47
N PHE A 37 -11.84 -23.69 5.10
CA PHE A 37 -11.90 -23.20 3.73
C PHE A 37 -10.51 -22.88 3.17
N ASP A 38 -9.67 -22.16 3.92
CA ASP A 38 -8.29 -21.82 3.51
C ASP A 38 -7.47 -23.09 3.26
N GLU A 39 -7.62 -24.11 4.11
CA GLU A 39 -6.94 -25.39 3.96
C GLU A 39 -7.42 -26.15 2.72
N GLN A 40 -8.74 -26.16 2.46
CA GLN A 40 -9.32 -26.77 1.26
C GLN A 40 -8.82 -26.08 -0.03
N GLU A 41 -8.71 -24.75 -0.04
CA GLU A 41 -8.20 -24.00 -1.19
C GLU A 41 -6.72 -24.25 -1.43
N MET A 42 -5.91 -24.39 -0.38
CA MET A 42 -4.50 -24.77 -0.54
C MET A 42 -4.37 -26.19 -1.08
N ARG A 43 -5.19 -27.12 -0.58
CA ARG A 43 -5.26 -28.51 -1.07
C ARG A 43 -5.70 -28.59 -2.54
N ARG A 44 -6.62 -27.73 -3.01
CA ARG A 44 -7.04 -27.68 -4.42
C ARG A 44 -5.89 -27.36 -5.38
N MET A 45 -4.88 -26.62 -4.90
CA MET A 45 -3.67 -26.29 -5.66
C MET A 45 -2.52 -27.29 -5.44
N GLY A 46 -2.74 -28.37 -4.69
CA GLY A 46 -1.69 -29.31 -4.31
C GLY A 46 -0.64 -28.71 -3.37
N LYS A 47 -0.99 -27.66 -2.61
CA LYS A 47 -0.10 -27.00 -1.65
C LYS A 47 -0.55 -27.29 -0.22
N VAL A 48 0.41 -27.57 0.66
CA VAL A 48 0.17 -27.67 2.11
C VAL A 48 0.16 -26.27 2.68
N GLN A 49 -0.79 -25.99 3.58
CA GLN A 49 -0.82 -24.71 4.27
C GLN A 49 0.32 -24.64 5.28
N GLU A 50 1.25 -23.69 5.08
CA GLU A 50 2.40 -23.47 5.96
C GLU A 50 2.27 -22.24 6.86
N LEU A 51 1.50 -21.23 6.42
CA LEU A 51 1.41 -19.94 7.10
C LEU A 51 0.16 -19.85 7.98
N ARG A 52 0.31 -19.15 9.12
CA ARG A 52 -0.81 -18.82 10.02
C ARG A 52 -1.54 -17.56 9.56
N ARG A 53 -2.87 -17.55 9.68
CA ARG A 53 -3.67 -16.35 9.38
C ARG A 53 -3.48 -15.32 10.50
N ASN A 54 -2.81 -14.21 10.17
CA ASN A 54 -2.50 -13.16 11.15
C ASN A 54 -3.64 -12.15 11.35
N PHE A 55 -4.40 -11.82 10.30
CA PHE A 55 -5.43 -10.76 10.33
C PHE A 55 -6.86 -11.30 10.13
N LYS A 56 -7.79 -10.78 10.94
CA LYS A 56 -9.24 -10.96 10.78
C LYS A 56 -9.82 -9.89 9.84
N PHE A 57 -10.99 -10.14 9.27
CA PHE A 57 -11.62 -9.27 8.26
C PHE A 57 -11.67 -7.78 8.66
N ILE A 58 -12.15 -7.44 9.86
CA ILE A 58 -12.16 -6.05 10.37
C ILE A 58 -10.75 -5.45 10.44
N GLY A 59 -9.77 -6.24 10.87
CA GLY A 59 -8.36 -5.81 10.92
C GLY A 59 -7.80 -5.54 9.53
N ILE A 60 -8.18 -6.34 8.52
CA ILE A 60 -7.79 -6.14 7.12
C ILE A 60 -8.39 -4.85 6.58
N VAL A 61 -9.69 -4.60 6.80
CA VAL A 61 -10.34 -3.36 6.34
C VAL A 61 -9.68 -2.13 6.97
N GLY A 62 -9.47 -2.14 8.30
CA GLY A 62 -8.79 -1.04 8.99
C GLY A 62 -7.35 -0.81 8.49
N PHE A 63 -6.58 -1.88 8.31
CA PHE A 63 -5.22 -1.81 7.80
C PHE A 63 -5.15 -1.24 6.37
N VAL A 64 -6.05 -1.67 5.47
CA VAL A 64 -6.10 -1.18 4.09
C VAL A 64 -6.45 0.30 4.03
N THR A 65 -7.41 0.75 4.83
CA THR A 65 -7.79 2.18 4.89
C THR A 65 -6.61 3.05 5.33
N ILE A 66 -5.82 2.58 6.29
CA ILE A 66 -4.66 3.30 6.83
C ILE A 66 -3.50 3.33 5.83
N LEU A 67 -3.20 2.19 5.20
CA LEU A 67 -2.09 2.09 4.25
C LEU A 67 -2.23 3.00 3.03
N GLN A 68 -3.46 3.37 2.66
CA GLN A 68 -3.71 4.05 1.39
C GLN A 68 -3.25 5.52 1.35
N ALA A 69 -2.90 6.16 2.47
CA ALA A 69 -2.25 7.50 2.55
C ALA A 69 -2.61 8.48 1.40
N THR A 70 -3.91 8.66 1.16
CA THR A 70 -4.40 9.21 -0.12
C THR A 70 -4.46 10.72 -0.16
N TRP A 71 -4.59 11.38 0.99
CA TRP A 71 -4.91 12.81 1.03
C TRP A 71 -3.67 13.67 0.73
N GLU A 72 -2.47 13.26 1.14
CA GLU A 72 -1.22 13.96 0.82
C GLU A 72 -0.93 13.95 -0.69
N SER A 73 -1.12 12.79 -1.32
CA SER A 73 -0.95 12.62 -2.77
C SER A 73 -1.94 13.50 -3.54
N THR A 74 -3.16 13.62 -3.02
CA THR A 74 -4.21 14.47 -3.61
C THR A 74 -3.83 15.95 -3.57
N LEU A 75 -3.27 16.43 -2.46
CA LEU A 75 -2.83 17.83 -2.33
C LEU A 75 -1.74 18.19 -3.35
N LEU A 76 -0.81 17.27 -3.61
CA LEU A 76 0.25 17.46 -4.62
C LEU A 76 -0.29 17.39 -6.05
N ALA A 77 -1.17 16.43 -6.34
CA ALA A 77 -1.68 16.19 -7.69
C ALA A 77 -2.71 17.24 -8.16
N ASN A 78 -3.49 17.81 -7.23
CA ASN A 78 -4.58 18.74 -7.57
C ASN A 78 -4.10 20.00 -8.30
N SER A 79 -2.87 20.46 -8.05
CA SER A 79 -2.30 21.61 -8.76
C SER A 79 -2.24 21.36 -10.27
N PHE A 80 -1.81 20.18 -10.71
CA PHE A 80 -1.78 19.80 -12.12
C PHE A 80 -3.18 19.62 -12.71
N GLY A 81 -4.10 19.02 -11.93
CA GLY A 81 -5.48 18.84 -12.34
C GLY A 81 -6.22 20.16 -12.57
N LEU A 82 -6.01 21.14 -11.67
CA LEU A 82 -6.61 22.47 -11.77
C LEU A 82 -6.13 23.24 -13.00
N VAL A 83 -4.84 23.13 -13.34
CA VAL A 83 -4.25 23.80 -14.51
C VAL A 83 -4.75 23.17 -15.82
N ASN A 84 -4.90 21.84 -15.86
CA ASN A 84 -5.21 21.11 -17.09
C ASN A 84 -6.70 20.85 -17.33
N GLY A 85 -7.56 20.95 -16.31
CA GLY A 85 -8.99 20.61 -16.43
C GLY A 85 -9.94 21.54 -15.67
N GLY A 86 -9.44 22.57 -14.99
CA GLY A 86 -10.25 23.45 -14.15
C GLY A 86 -10.87 22.73 -12.95
N THR A 87 -11.74 23.44 -12.23
CA THR A 87 -12.39 22.90 -11.01
C THR A 87 -13.36 21.76 -11.34
N GLY A 88 -14.11 21.88 -12.43
CA GLY A 88 -15.05 20.86 -12.88
C GLY A 88 -14.32 19.59 -13.33
N GLY A 89 -13.23 19.75 -14.08
CA GLY A 89 -12.41 18.64 -14.55
C GLY A 89 -11.84 17.84 -13.39
N VAL A 90 -11.26 18.50 -12.37
CA VAL A 90 -10.75 17.81 -11.18
C VAL A 90 -11.85 16.99 -10.51
N ILE A 91 -13.02 17.57 -10.24
CA ILE A 91 -14.11 16.88 -9.53
C ILE A 91 -14.62 15.66 -10.31
N TRP A 92 -14.96 15.83 -11.58
CA TRP A 92 -15.53 14.75 -12.39
C TRP A 92 -14.51 13.67 -12.71
N CYS A 93 -13.25 14.04 -12.97
CA CYS A 93 -12.17 13.08 -13.14
C CYS A 93 -11.92 12.29 -11.86
N THR A 94 -11.95 12.93 -10.69
CA THR A 94 -11.83 12.22 -9.40
C THR A 94 -12.94 11.17 -9.23
N ILE A 95 -14.20 11.52 -9.50
CA ILE A 95 -15.32 10.56 -9.42
C ILE A 95 -15.14 9.40 -10.40
N ALA A 96 -14.79 9.70 -11.66
CA ALA A 96 -14.57 8.68 -12.68
C ALA A 96 -13.41 7.73 -12.32
N VAL A 97 -12.28 8.27 -11.88
CA VAL A 97 -11.12 7.47 -11.43
C VAL A 97 -11.47 6.62 -10.22
N TRP A 98 -12.25 7.15 -9.27
CA TRP A 98 -12.69 6.37 -8.11
C TRP A 98 -13.52 5.15 -8.51
N LEU A 99 -14.49 5.31 -9.42
CA LEU A 99 -15.29 4.20 -9.94
C LEU A 99 -14.44 3.17 -10.70
N LEU A 100 -13.51 3.63 -11.54
CA LEU A 100 -12.60 2.75 -12.27
C LEU A 100 -11.67 2.00 -11.33
N MET A 101 -11.22 2.64 -10.25
CA MET A 101 -10.41 2.01 -9.21
C MET A 101 -11.20 0.92 -8.48
N LEU A 102 -12.49 1.13 -8.19
CA LEU A 102 -13.35 0.07 -7.61
C LEU A 102 -13.48 -1.13 -8.55
N CYS A 103 -13.69 -0.90 -9.86
CA CYS A 103 -13.73 -1.97 -10.85
C CYS A 103 -12.39 -2.73 -10.93
N MET A 104 -11.27 -2.01 -10.88
CA MET A 104 -9.94 -2.62 -10.84
C MET A 104 -9.75 -3.48 -9.59
N ILE A 105 -10.11 -2.96 -8.41
CA ILE A 105 -10.02 -3.71 -7.14
C ILE A 105 -10.93 -4.94 -7.16
N ALA A 106 -12.14 -4.84 -7.72
CA ALA A 106 -13.04 -5.98 -7.87
C ALA A 106 -12.44 -7.08 -8.77
N SER A 107 -11.82 -6.71 -9.89
CA SER A 107 -11.09 -7.66 -10.76
C SER A 107 -9.94 -8.35 -10.02
N MET A 108 -9.18 -7.60 -9.21
CA MET A 108 -8.13 -8.16 -8.37
C MET A 108 -8.68 -9.12 -7.30
N ALA A 109 -9.86 -8.81 -6.74
CA ALA A 109 -10.53 -9.69 -5.78
C ALA A 109 -10.98 -11.01 -6.41
N GLU A 110 -11.48 -11.00 -7.66
CA GLU A 110 -11.80 -12.21 -8.42
C GLU A 110 -10.54 -13.05 -8.72
N MET A 111 -9.41 -12.42 -9.05
CA MET A 111 -8.15 -13.16 -9.21
C MET A 111 -7.67 -13.79 -7.91
N ALA A 112 -7.82 -13.08 -6.79
CA ALA A 112 -7.47 -13.61 -5.47
C ALA A 112 -8.39 -14.75 -5.00
N SER A 113 -9.65 -14.81 -5.47
CA SER A 113 -10.61 -15.88 -5.15
C SER A 113 -10.32 -17.19 -5.90
N MET A 114 -9.83 -17.10 -7.14
CA MET A 114 -9.48 -18.28 -7.96
C MET A 114 -8.19 -18.97 -7.51
N CYS A 115 -7.22 -18.20 -7.04
CA CYS A 115 -5.91 -18.71 -6.64
C CYS A 115 -5.36 -17.90 -5.45
N PRO A 116 -5.35 -18.46 -4.22
CA PRO A 116 -4.87 -17.78 -3.03
C PRO A 116 -3.44 -17.24 -3.15
N THR A 117 -2.61 -17.86 -4.00
CA THR A 117 -1.23 -17.42 -4.20
C THR A 117 -1.12 -16.19 -5.10
N ALA A 118 -2.14 -15.88 -5.92
CA ALA A 118 -2.16 -14.71 -6.80
C ALA A 118 -2.12 -13.40 -6.01
N GLY A 119 -2.83 -13.33 -4.87
CA GLY A 119 -2.84 -12.14 -4.01
C GLY A 119 -1.46 -11.73 -3.50
N GLY A 120 -0.60 -12.71 -3.19
CA GLY A 120 0.78 -12.47 -2.77
C GLY A 120 1.64 -11.87 -3.89
N TRP A 121 1.56 -12.44 -5.10
CA TRP A 121 2.28 -11.93 -6.27
C TRP A 121 1.85 -10.52 -6.66
N CYS A 122 0.55 -10.27 -6.67
CA CYS A 122 -0.02 -8.95 -6.93
C CYS A 122 0.43 -7.91 -5.90
N CYS A 123 0.47 -8.30 -4.62
CA CYS A 123 0.99 -7.44 -3.55
C CYS A 123 2.47 -7.08 -3.81
N CYS A 124 3.32 -8.05 -4.10
CA CYS A 124 4.74 -7.82 -4.40
C CYS A 124 4.94 -6.85 -5.58
N LEU A 125 4.20 -7.03 -6.68
CA LEU A 125 4.24 -6.13 -7.82
C LEU A 125 3.76 -4.72 -7.46
N GLY A 126 2.71 -4.61 -6.64
CA GLY A 126 2.23 -3.34 -6.11
C GLY A 126 3.29 -2.60 -5.29
N TRP A 127 4.04 -3.29 -4.43
CA TRP A 127 5.15 -2.70 -3.68
C TRP A 127 6.29 -2.23 -4.57
N ILE A 128 6.67 -3.02 -5.58
CA ILE A 128 7.73 -2.65 -6.52
C ILE A 128 7.35 -1.40 -7.32
N ALA A 129 6.08 -1.28 -7.72
CA ALA A 129 5.58 -0.09 -8.43
C ALA A 129 5.36 1.13 -7.51
N GLY A 130 4.96 0.88 -6.25
CA GLY A 130 4.62 1.94 -5.30
C GLY A 130 5.82 2.70 -4.75
N ILE A 131 6.91 2.00 -4.41
CA ILE A 131 8.08 2.63 -3.77
C ILE A 131 8.68 3.77 -4.63
N PRO A 132 8.93 3.59 -5.95
CA PRO A 132 9.42 4.67 -6.80
C PRO A 132 8.45 5.86 -6.88
N SER A 133 7.13 5.60 -6.90
CA SER A 133 6.11 6.65 -6.92
C SER A 133 6.18 7.54 -5.68
N CYS A 134 6.29 6.95 -4.49
CA CYS A 134 6.47 7.70 -3.25
C CYS A 134 7.77 8.51 -3.25
N GLY A 135 8.85 7.96 -3.82
CA GLY A 135 10.12 8.66 -3.99
C GLY A 135 9.99 9.91 -4.87
N ILE A 136 9.24 9.82 -5.97
CA ILE A 136 8.99 10.97 -6.86
C ILE A 136 8.21 12.07 -6.13
N GLN A 137 7.20 11.69 -5.34
CA GLN A 137 6.42 12.66 -4.55
C GLN A 137 7.31 13.41 -3.53
N LEU A 138 8.15 12.68 -2.80
CA LEU A 138 9.06 13.28 -1.82
C LEU A 138 10.12 14.17 -2.49
N ALA A 139 10.65 13.76 -3.65
CA ALA A 139 11.55 14.59 -4.45
C ALA A 139 10.87 15.91 -4.88
N GLY A 140 9.62 15.85 -5.32
CA GLY A 140 8.83 17.02 -5.67
C GLY A 140 8.63 17.97 -4.49
N VAL A 141 8.34 17.45 -3.29
CA VAL A 141 8.23 18.27 -2.07
C VAL A 141 9.56 18.95 -1.73
N VAL A 142 10.68 18.23 -1.81
CA VAL A 142 12.01 18.82 -1.53
C VAL A 142 12.34 19.92 -2.54
N GLN A 143 12.11 19.69 -3.84
CA GLN A 143 12.32 20.71 -4.87
C GLN A 143 11.44 21.94 -4.64
N ALA A 144 10.18 21.74 -4.26
CA ALA A 144 9.28 22.84 -3.90
C ALA A 144 9.80 23.65 -2.70
N MET A 145 10.30 22.99 -1.65
CA MET A 145 10.87 23.68 -0.49
C MET A 145 12.12 24.49 -0.84
N VAL A 146 12.99 23.95 -1.70
CA VAL A 146 14.18 24.69 -2.14
C VAL A 146 13.80 25.94 -2.93
N LEU A 147 12.82 25.85 -3.84
CA LEU A 147 12.34 27.00 -4.60
C LEU A 147 11.65 28.05 -3.73
N LEU A 148 10.98 27.65 -2.64
CA LEU A 148 10.37 28.58 -1.69
C LEU A 148 11.42 29.43 -0.95
N VAL A 149 12.58 28.86 -0.62
CA VAL A 149 13.67 29.58 0.08
C VAL A 149 14.58 30.31 -0.89
N ASN A 150 14.88 29.71 -2.05
CA ASN A 150 15.73 30.29 -3.07
C ASN A 150 15.05 30.20 -4.45
N PRO A 151 14.29 31.24 -4.85
CA PRO A 151 13.53 31.25 -6.10
C PRO A 151 14.38 31.16 -7.37
N ASN A 152 15.67 31.50 -7.30
CA ASN A 152 16.59 31.51 -8.45
C ASN A 152 17.40 30.21 -8.58
N ALA A 153 17.15 29.22 -7.72
CA ALA A 153 17.85 27.94 -7.77
C ALA A 153 17.36 27.12 -8.98
N ASP A 154 18.30 26.60 -9.78
CA ASP A 154 17.99 25.70 -10.90
C ASP A 154 17.73 24.28 -10.39
N VAL A 155 16.59 24.08 -9.71
CA VAL A 155 16.21 22.81 -9.08
C VAL A 155 14.99 22.12 -9.74
N GLY A 156 14.69 22.48 -11.00
CA GLY A 156 13.53 21.97 -11.75
C GLY A 156 13.85 20.91 -12.82
N THR A 157 15.11 20.52 -12.98
CA THR A 157 15.51 19.60 -14.06
C THR A 157 15.26 18.14 -13.69
N LEU A 158 14.81 17.33 -14.67
CA LEU A 158 14.37 15.95 -14.42
C LEU A 158 15.47 15.05 -13.84
N TRP A 159 16.74 15.28 -14.17
CA TRP A 159 17.84 14.48 -13.65
C TRP A 159 18.05 14.69 -12.14
N GLN A 160 17.75 15.89 -11.61
CA GLN A 160 17.83 16.19 -10.18
C GLN A 160 16.75 15.43 -9.41
N SER A 161 15.53 15.39 -9.94
CA SER A 161 14.44 14.58 -9.37
C SER A 161 14.83 13.10 -9.33
N THR A 162 15.46 12.57 -10.39
CA THR A 162 15.93 11.17 -10.42
C THR A 162 17.00 10.89 -9.35
N LEU A 163 17.95 11.80 -9.13
CA LEU A 163 18.96 11.63 -8.07
C LEU A 163 18.34 11.64 -6.67
N LEU A 164 17.35 12.50 -6.43
CA LEU A 164 16.60 12.53 -5.17
C LEU A 164 15.83 11.22 -4.97
N VAL A 165 15.22 10.68 -6.01
CA VAL A 165 14.54 9.37 -5.96
C VAL A 165 15.54 8.27 -5.59
N PHE A 166 16.72 8.22 -6.23
CA PHE A 166 17.75 7.24 -5.88
C PHE A 166 18.22 7.36 -4.43
N LEU A 167 18.42 8.59 -3.94
CA LEU A 167 18.76 8.84 -2.54
C LEU A 167 17.68 8.29 -1.60
N PHE A 168 16.40 8.59 -1.84
CA PHE A 168 15.31 8.13 -0.97
C PHE A 168 15.12 6.62 -1.02
N VAL A 169 15.29 5.99 -2.19
CA VAL A 169 15.24 4.53 -2.30
C VAL A 169 16.38 3.90 -1.49
N LEU A 170 17.60 4.43 -1.58
CA LEU A 170 18.74 3.94 -0.79
C LEU A 170 18.50 4.09 0.72
N LEU A 171 17.96 5.24 1.16
CA LEU A 171 17.60 5.46 2.56
C LEU A 171 16.50 4.49 3.03
N THR A 172 15.50 4.24 2.18
CA THR A 172 14.42 3.29 2.48
C THR A 172 14.95 1.87 2.61
N VAL A 173 15.85 1.45 1.73
CA VAL A 173 16.53 0.15 1.83
C VAL A 173 17.33 0.06 3.14
N GLY A 174 18.11 1.10 3.46
CA GLY A 174 18.85 1.16 4.73
C GLY A 174 17.92 1.03 5.95
N PHE A 175 16.83 1.78 5.97
CA PHE A 175 15.85 1.72 7.06
C PHE A 175 15.22 0.33 7.19
N ASN A 176 14.84 -0.31 6.09
CA ASN A 176 14.29 -1.66 6.09
C ASN A 176 15.30 -2.72 6.57
N VAL A 177 16.59 -2.54 6.29
CA VAL A 177 17.63 -3.48 6.76
C VAL A 177 17.87 -3.35 8.27
N PHE A 178 17.93 -2.12 8.79
CA PHE A 178 18.37 -1.90 10.18
C PHE A 178 17.24 -1.70 11.20
N PHE A 179 16.08 -1.19 10.79
CA PHE A 179 15.01 -0.75 11.69
C PHE A 179 13.69 -1.53 11.56
N ALA A 180 13.64 -2.60 10.75
CA ALA A 180 12.43 -3.38 10.55
C ALA A 180 11.77 -3.87 11.85
N HIS A 181 12.55 -4.17 12.89
CA HIS A 181 12.01 -4.63 14.18
C HIS A 181 11.24 -3.55 14.95
N HIS A 182 11.46 -2.26 14.66
CA HIS A 182 10.78 -1.13 15.32
C HIS A 182 9.56 -0.63 14.53
N LEU A 183 9.30 -1.20 13.34
CA LEU A 183 8.16 -0.85 12.49
C LEU A 183 6.81 -0.88 13.22
N PRO A 184 6.49 -1.90 14.04
CA PRO A 184 5.16 -1.97 14.67
C PRO A 184 4.85 -0.78 15.59
N LEU A 185 5.87 -0.25 16.27
CA LEU A 185 5.71 0.92 17.13
C LEU A 185 5.61 2.21 16.30
N ALA A 186 6.47 2.34 15.28
CA ALA A 186 6.44 3.48 14.37
C ALA A 186 5.10 3.59 13.62
N GLU A 187 4.54 2.47 13.16
CA GLU A 187 3.23 2.40 12.51
C GLU A 187 2.11 2.99 13.38
N GLY A 188 2.08 2.64 14.68
CA GLY A 188 1.09 3.17 15.61
C GLY A 188 1.17 4.69 15.80
N ILE A 189 2.39 5.22 15.90
CA ILE A 189 2.62 6.67 16.06
C ILE A 189 2.26 7.42 14.77
N VAL A 190 2.74 6.93 13.62
CA VAL A 190 2.48 7.54 12.31
C VAL A 190 0.99 7.53 11.99
N LEU A 191 0.27 6.45 12.32
CA LEU A 191 -1.18 6.39 12.17
C LEU A 191 -1.89 7.51 12.93
N PHE A 192 -1.54 7.71 14.19
CA PHE A 192 -2.15 8.76 15.01
C PHE A 192 -1.89 10.15 14.43
N LEU A 193 -0.64 10.41 14.02
CA LEU A 193 -0.26 11.66 13.36
C LEU A 193 -0.98 11.87 12.03
N HIS A 194 -1.12 10.82 11.22
CA HIS A 194 -1.76 10.87 9.90
C HIS A 194 -3.25 11.21 10.00
N VAL A 195 -3.98 10.60 10.94
CA VAL A 195 -5.40 10.91 11.17
C VAL A 195 -5.57 12.34 11.70
N PHE A 196 -4.71 12.78 12.63
CA PHE A 196 -4.78 14.14 13.15
C PHE A 196 -4.45 15.17 12.07
N ALA A 197 -3.42 14.91 11.26
CA ALA A 197 -3.03 15.75 10.15
C ALA A 197 -4.16 15.88 9.12
N PHE A 198 -4.87 14.79 8.80
CA PHE A 198 -6.03 14.84 7.90
C PHE A 198 -7.05 15.90 8.33
N PHE A 199 -7.46 15.91 9.61
CA PHE A 199 -8.41 16.91 10.11
C PHE A 199 -7.80 18.32 10.15
N ALA A 200 -6.54 18.45 10.53
CA ALA A 200 -5.86 19.75 10.53
C ALA A 200 -5.83 20.38 9.13
N PHE A 201 -5.44 19.62 8.11
CA PHE A 201 -5.42 20.09 6.72
C PHE A 201 -6.83 20.34 6.18
N LEU A 202 -7.78 19.43 6.42
CA LEU A 202 -9.16 19.59 5.98
C LEU A 202 -9.79 20.86 6.54
N LEU A 203 -9.65 21.11 7.84
CA LEU A 203 -10.19 22.30 8.50
C LEU A 203 -9.49 23.57 8.02
N THR A 204 -8.17 23.54 7.85
CA THR A 204 -7.42 24.69 7.33
C THR A 204 -7.90 25.08 5.93
N LEU A 205 -8.01 24.09 5.03
CA LEU A 205 -8.49 24.33 3.67
C LEU A 205 -9.96 24.76 3.64
N TRP A 206 -10.81 24.18 4.49
CA TRP A 206 -12.21 24.60 4.60
C TRP A 206 -12.32 26.07 5.02
N ILE A 207 -11.61 26.45 6.09
CA ILE A 207 -11.72 27.79 6.68
C ILE A 207 -11.10 28.86 5.78
N MET A 208 -9.98 28.53 5.11
CA MET A 208 -9.26 29.48 4.25
C MET A 208 -9.77 29.55 2.81
N ALA A 209 -10.58 28.59 2.35
CA ALA A 209 -11.03 28.57 0.97
C ALA A 209 -12.04 29.69 0.67
N ASP A 210 -11.84 30.37 -0.46
CA ASP A 210 -12.86 31.24 -1.04
C ASP A 210 -14.00 30.38 -1.58
N HIS A 211 -15.22 30.68 -1.12
CA HIS A 211 -16.40 29.89 -1.45
C HIS A 211 -17.01 30.37 -2.77
N ALA A 212 -16.71 29.66 -3.85
CA ALA A 212 -17.28 29.92 -5.17
C ALA A 212 -18.69 29.32 -5.32
N PRO A 213 -19.57 29.91 -6.17
CA PRO A 213 -20.89 29.35 -6.43
C PRO A 213 -20.80 27.96 -7.09
N ALA A 214 -21.67 27.05 -6.68
CA ALA A 214 -21.62 25.64 -7.08
C ALA A 214 -21.58 25.43 -8.61
N VAL A 215 -22.34 26.23 -9.37
CA VAL A 215 -22.35 26.15 -10.84
C VAL A 215 -20.94 26.35 -11.40
N GLN A 216 -20.24 27.38 -10.95
CA GLN A 216 -18.87 27.65 -11.40
C GLN A 216 -17.93 26.49 -11.04
N VAL A 217 -18.06 25.94 -9.84
CA VAL A 217 -17.20 24.83 -9.36
C VAL A 217 -17.38 23.58 -10.23
N PHE A 218 -18.61 23.17 -10.52
CA PHE A 218 -18.89 21.91 -11.22
C PHE A 218 -18.85 22.02 -12.76
N THR A 219 -18.97 23.22 -13.34
CA THR A 219 -19.07 23.38 -14.80
C THR A 219 -17.91 24.15 -15.44
N THR A 220 -16.94 24.63 -14.65
CA THR A 220 -15.74 25.27 -15.22
C THR A 220 -14.71 24.23 -15.64
N PHE A 221 -14.58 24.05 -16.95
CA PHE A 221 -13.51 23.28 -17.58
C PHE A 221 -12.61 24.28 -18.32
N LYS A 222 -11.29 24.14 -18.19
CA LYS A 222 -10.28 24.96 -18.86
C LYS A 222 -9.40 24.08 -19.74
#